data_AF-A0AAU4Z1R9-F1
#
_entry.id   AF-A0AAU4Z1R9-F1
#
_cell.length_a   1.000
_cell.length_b   1.000
_cell.length_c   1.000
_cell.angle_alpha   90.00
_cell.angle_beta   90.00
_cell.angle_gamma   90.00
#
_symmetry.space_group_name_H-M   'P 1'
#
loop_
_entity.id
_entity.type
_entity.pdbx_description
1 polymer ?
#
loop_
_entity_poly.entity_id
_entity_poly.type
_entity_poly.pdbx_seq_one_letter_code
_entity_poly.pdbx_strand_id
1 'polypeptide(L)'
;MAWSSIGSEYGASTLQAVDVGMARPEDLAGKDLNGQIAVRTRESTPFSCTKSAELIAAVTDAGAKAVILVNDGPGPFATQVSRVTGTAIPAWSLTQDEGAVLFGRMADSPTRINLQGITGVPQVYNIAMMVPGGIPADPTDAVTAENSTVMKSHYRSTKGIRIGDVDSAIRPIEGVVFDVVNFFDAPLDREEWYSTGSRSPMMKDIRWWHRINPDRSDISRTVRDGLRTYQPGEQREQTWLGAANGPAGPEASQAVREGDNVTLTIPEMGDSRGHAGFFENDADKRTARIYQDGKLIKEALRLLQTTLPVSPDPATYRVTLDTQPAAWFPLSTKTSTAWTFKSSRPASDKESLALLWPKYGLDLDAENTARGGRTDHFDLGFALQTGTTPDIRGVEVTMSTDDGDTWHPAKVKSAKGDSYKVTLRNPDSGYVSLRVKAWDANGSKIEQTLIRAYAVR
;
A
#
# COMPACT_ATOMS: atom_id res chain seq x y z
N MET A 1 -9.12 -11.14 -20.67
CA MET A 1 -8.09 -10.17 -21.08
C MET A 1 -6.90 -10.30 -20.14
N ALA A 2 -5.71 -10.57 -20.67
CA ALA A 2 -4.47 -10.55 -19.90
C ALA A 2 -3.75 -9.21 -20.15
N TRP A 3 -3.38 -8.52 -19.08
CA TRP A 3 -2.72 -7.21 -19.15
C TRP A 3 -1.20 -7.40 -19.11
N SER A 4 -0.48 -6.96 -20.14
CA SER A 4 0.96 -6.71 -20.03
C SER A 4 1.19 -5.20 -19.88
N SER A 5 1.70 -4.77 -18.73
CA SER A 5 2.18 -3.40 -18.59
C SER A 5 3.59 -3.33 -19.18
N ILE A 6 3.70 -2.95 -20.45
CA ILE A 6 4.98 -2.67 -21.09
C ILE A 6 4.94 -1.23 -21.56
N GLY A 7 5.86 -0.43 -21.01
CA GLY A 7 6.01 0.97 -21.36
C GLY A 7 6.80 1.15 -22.63
N SER A 8 6.13 1.63 -23.66
CA SER A 8 6.72 2.52 -24.68
C SER A 8 5.69 3.09 -25.65
N GLU A 9 4.48 2.51 -25.79
CA GLU A 9 3.39 3.08 -26.59
C GLU A 9 2.09 3.13 -25.78
N TYR A 10 2.03 4.10 -24.88
CA TYR A 10 0.82 4.43 -24.14
C TYR A 10 0.13 5.62 -24.79
N GLY A 11 -0.89 5.34 -25.59
CA GLY A 11 -1.69 6.32 -26.31
C GLY A 11 -2.67 5.64 -27.26
N ALA A 12 -3.56 6.41 -27.87
CA ALA A 12 -4.38 5.90 -28.97
C ALA A 12 -3.51 5.77 -30.23
N SER A 13 -3.48 4.61 -30.86
CA SER A 13 -2.80 4.40 -32.14
C SER A 13 -3.67 3.57 -33.08
N THR A 14 -3.44 3.70 -34.38
CA THR A 14 -4.11 2.89 -35.39
C THR A 14 -3.03 2.23 -36.23
N LEU A 15 -2.93 0.90 -36.16
CA LEU A 15 -1.89 0.13 -36.85
C LEU A 15 -2.51 -0.80 -37.88
N GLN A 16 -1.83 -0.98 -39.01
CA GLN A 16 -2.21 -2.00 -40.01
C GLN A 16 -1.91 -3.38 -39.45
N ALA A 17 -2.87 -4.30 -39.52
CA ALA A 17 -2.70 -5.69 -39.10
C ALA A 17 -2.04 -6.52 -40.18
N VAL A 18 -1.07 -7.35 -39.79
CA VAL A 18 -0.37 -8.29 -40.66
C VAL A 18 -0.45 -9.69 -40.07
N ASP A 19 -0.97 -10.64 -40.85
CA ASP A 19 -0.96 -12.04 -40.47
C ASP A 19 0.45 -12.59 -40.68
N VAL A 20 1.05 -13.03 -39.57
CA VAL A 20 2.39 -13.61 -39.53
C VAL A 20 2.38 -15.08 -39.14
N GLY A 21 1.23 -15.76 -39.23
CA GLY A 21 1.13 -17.20 -38.97
C GLY A 21 1.57 -17.56 -37.55
N MET A 22 2.64 -18.34 -37.42
CA MET A 22 3.26 -18.72 -36.14
C MET A 22 4.44 -17.83 -35.75
N ALA A 23 4.73 -16.81 -36.56
CA ALA A 23 5.90 -15.92 -36.45
C ALA A 23 7.24 -16.67 -36.47
N ARG A 24 7.33 -17.76 -37.23
CA ARG A 24 8.60 -18.44 -37.51
C ARG A 24 9.39 -17.65 -38.56
N PRO A 25 10.72 -17.82 -38.66
CA PRO A 25 11.52 -17.09 -39.66
C PRO A 25 10.96 -17.18 -41.08
N GLU A 26 10.43 -18.33 -41.48
CA GLU A 26 9.77 -18.56 -42.77
C GLU A 26 8.43 -17.81 -42.91
N ASP A 27 7.68 -17.62 -41.83
CA ASP A 27 6.41 -16.89 -41.83
C ASP A 27 6.62 -15.36 -41.92
N LEU A 28 7.74 -14.89 -41.35
CA LEU A 28 8.13 -13.47 -41.33
C LEU A 28 8.83 -13.05 -42.64
N ALA A 29 9.36 -14.01 -43.40
CA ALA A 29 10.04 -13.74 -44.65
C ALA A 29 9.13 -12.99 -45.64
N GLY A 30 9.56 -11.81 -46.08
CA GLY A 30 8.82 -10.99 -47.06
C GLY A 30 7.62 -10.23 -46.50
N LYS A 31 7.39 -10.25 -45.18
CA LYS A 31 6.38 -9.43 -44.51
C LYS A 31 6.98 -8.09 -44.09
N ASP A 32 6.26 -7.00 -44.35
CA ASP A 32 6.60 -5.67 -43.80
C ASP A 32 5.87 -5.46 -42.48
N LEU A 33 6.61 -5.46 -41.39
CA LEU A 33 6.07 -5.21 -40.05
C LEU A 33 6.43 -3.83 -39.51
N ASN A 34 7.19 -3.01 -40.25
CA ASN A 34 7.66 -1.73 -39.76
C ASN A 34 6.49 -0.78 -39.48
N GLY A 35 6.25 -0.47 -38.20
CA GLY A 35 5.11 0.37 -37.82
C GLY A 35 3.76 -0.34 -37.80
N GLN A 36 3.73 -1.67 -37.90
CA GLN A 36 2.49 -2.46 -38.02
C GLN A 36 2.20 -3.28 -36.76
N ILE A 37 1.00 -3.86 -36.68
CA ILE A 37 0.63 -4.82 -35.63
C ILE A 37 0.67 -6.24 -36.19
N ALA A 38 1.49 -7.10 -35.59
CA ALA A 38 1.57 -8.50 -35.96
C ALA A 38 0.39 -9.26 -35.35
N VAL A 39 -0.35 -10.03 -36.14
CA VAL A 39 -1.41 -10.93 -35.68
C VAL A 39 -0.94 -12.35 -35.94
N ARG A 40 -0.91 -13.17 -34.89
CA ARG A 40 -0.40 -14.53 -34.98
C ARG A 40 -1.27 -15.53 -34.26
N THR A 41 -1.20 -16.78 -34.70
CA THR A 41 -1.79 -17.90 -33.98
C THR A 41 -0.80 -18.41 -32.93
N ARG A 42 -1.31 -18.80 -31.77
CA ARG A 42 -0.53 -19.45 -30.71
C ARG A 42 -0.11 -20.85 -31.15
N GLU A 43 1.03 -21.31 -30.63
CA GLU A 43 1.39 -22.73 -30.67
C GLU A 43 1.27 -23.30 -29.24
N SER A 44 0.36 -24.24 -29.02
CA SER A 44 0.22 -24.94 -27.75
C SER A 44 1.36 -25.95 -27.55
N THR A 45 2.37 -25.57 -26.77
CA THR A 45 3.37 -26.52 -26.24
C THR A 45 3.26 -26.63 -24.72
N PRO A 46 3.65 -27.78 -24.13
CA PRO A 46 3.91 -27.86 -22.69
C PRO A 46 4.90 -26.73 -22.32
N PHE A 47 4.63 -25.98 -21.25
CA PHE A 47 5.44 -24.83 -20.78
C PHE A 47 5.35 -23.51 -21.59
N SER A 48 4.17 -23.16 -22.14
CA SER A 48 3.97 -22.02 -23.07
C SER A 48 4.31 -20.60 -22.58
N CYS A 49 4.54 -20.36 -21.28
CA CYS A 49 4.82 -19.01 -20.77
C CYS A 49 6.20 -18.50 -21.21
N THR A 50 7.24 -19.34 -21.18
CA THR A 50 8.62 -18.94 -21.53
C THR A 50 8.76 -18.60 -23.01
N LYS A 51 8.03 -19.30 -23.89
CA LYS A 51 8.04 -19.00 -25.34
C LYS A 51 7.32 -17.70 -25.71
N SER A 52 6.38 -17.22 -24.91
CA SER A 52 5.62 -16.00 -25.26
C SER A 52 6.55 -14.78 -25.41
N ALA A 53 7.59 -14.67 -24.58
CA ALA A 53 8.55 -13.56 -24.65
C ALA A 53 9.44 -13.61 -25.90
N GLU A 54 9.99 -14.79 -26.24
CA GLU A 54 10.82 -15.00 -27.42
C GLU A 54 10.04 -14.70 -28.72
N LEU A 55 8.77 -15.10 -28.73
CA LEU A 55 7.88 -14.90 -29.88
C LEU A 55 7.53 -13.43 -30.10
N ILE A 56 7.33 -12.67 -29.02
CA ILE A 56 7.12 -11.22 -29.13
C ILE A 56 8.42 -10.54 -29.54
N ALA A 57 9.58 -11.01 -29.07
CA ALA A 57 10.88 -10.50 -29.50
C ALA A 57 11.06 -10.68 -31.02
N ALA A 58 10.74 -11.85 -31.58
CA ALA A 58 10.87 -12.10 -33.02
C ALA A 58 10.09 -11.10 -33.90
N VAL A 59 8.85 -10.79 -33.56
CA VAL A 59 8.06 -9.78 -34.32
C VAL A 59 8.52 -8.36 -34.01
N THR A 60 9.05 -8.10 -32.81
CA THR A 60 9.65 -6.80 -32.45
C THR A 60 10.89 -6.54 -33.30
N ASP A 61 11.77 -7.53 -33.43
CA ASP A 61 13.00 -7.45 -34.24
C ASP A 61 12.69 -7.25 -35.74
N ALA A 62 11.55 -7.78 -36.20
CA ALA A 62 11.04 -7.56 -37.54
C ALA A 62 10.37 -6.17 -37.74
N GLY A 63 10.27 -5.36 -36.68
CA GLY A 63 9.80 -3.96 -36.73
C GLY A 63 8.35 -3.73 -36.29
N ALA A 64 7.65 -4.77 -35.81
CA ALA A 64 6.28 -4.62 -35.30
C ALA A 64 6.24 -3.68 -34.10
N LYS A 65 5.18 -2.87 -34.02
CA LYS A 65 4.91 -1.94 -32.92
C LYS A 65 4.00 -2.51 -31.84
N ALA A 66 3.29 -3.58 -32.18
CA ALA A 66 2.36 -4.27 -31.31
C ALA A 66 2.17 -5.72 -31.80
N VAL A 67 1.60 -6.57 -30.94
CA VAL A 67 1.26 -7.95 -31.32
C VAL A 67 -0.08 -8.41 -30.73
N ILE A 68 -0.84 -9.18 -31.53
CA ILE A 68 -2.02 -9.92 -31.10
C ILE A 68 -1.72 -11.42 -31.17
N LEU A 69 -1.95 -12.09 -30.05
CA LEU A 69 -1.83 -13.52 -29.86
C LEU A 69 -3.22 -14.16 -29.91
N VAL A 70 -3.56 -14.80 -31.02
CA VAL A 70 -4.82 -15.55 -31.17
C VAL A 70 -4.66 -16.93 -30.56
N ASN A 71 -5.54 -17.31 -29.64
CA ASN A 71 -5.53 -18.64 -29.05
C ASN A 71 -5.84 -19.72 -30.10
N ASP A 72 -5.15 -20.86 -30.02
CA ASP A 72 -5.27 -21.99 -30.94
C ASP A 72 -6.34 -23.01 -30.53
N GLY A 73 -7.03 -22.74 -29.42
CA GLY A 73 -8.16 -23.52 -28.92
C GLY A 73 -9.23 -22.67 -28.27
N PRO A 74 -10.35 -23.29 -27.85
CA PRO A 74 -11.48 -22.57 -27.28
C PRO A 74 -11.13 -21.86 -25.97
N GLY A 75 -11.77 -20.72 -25.74
CA GLY A 75 -11.64 -19.95 -24.50
C GLY A 75 -10.47 -18.95 -24.49
N PRO A 76 -10.37 -18.15 -23.41
CA PRO A 76 -9.36 -17.11 -23.28
C PRO A 76 -7.97 -17.68 -23.02
N PHE A 77 -6.96 -17.05 -23.62
CA PHE A 77 -5.56 -17.31 -23.32
C PHE A 77 -4.99 -16.21 -22.44
N ALA A 78 -4.53 -16.58 -21.25
CA ALA A 78 -3.76 -15.71 -20.36
C ALA A 78 -2.30 -16.15 -20.36
N THR A 79 -1.40 -15.21 -20.62
CA THR A 79 0.05 -15.39 -20.51
C THR A 79 0.64 -14.16 -19.83
N GLN A 80 1.82 -14.33 -19.23
CA GLN A 80 2.57 -13.24 -18.64
C GLN A 80 3.93 -13.17 -19.32
N VAL A 81 4.30 -11.96 -19.75
CA VAL A 81 5.62 -11.67 -20.29
C VAL A 81 6.36 -10.90 -19.21
N SER A 82 7.39 -11.51 -18.64
CA SER A 82 8.14 -10.86 -17.56
C SER A 82 8.92 -9.68 -18.11
N ARG A 83 8.82 -8.50 -17.48
CA ARG A 83 9.59 -7.32 -17.92
C ARG A 83 11.10 -7.55 -17.96
N VAL A 84 11.64 -8.52 -17.21
CA VAL A 84 13.08 -8.85 -17.22
C VAL A 84 13.55 -9.36 -18.58
N THR A 85 12.65 -9.83 -19.45
CA THR A 85 13.00 -10.29 -20.80
C THR A 85 13.21 -9.13 -21.77
N GLY A 86 13.02 -7.87 -21.34
CA GLY A 86 13.26 -6.68 -22.17
C GLY A 86 12.30 -6.51 -23.34
N THR A 87 11.22 -7.30 -23.39
CA THR A 87 10.22 -7.26 -24.46
C THR A 87 9.54 -5.89 -24.48
N ALA A 88 9.64 -5.18 -25.62
CA ALA A 88 9.49 -3.72 -25.68
C ALA A 88 8.14 -3.21 -26.20
N ILE A 89 7.32 -4.07 -26.81
CA ILE A 89 6.08 -3.67 -27.47
C ILE A 89 4.82 -4.20 -26.74
N PRO A 90 3.70 -3.47 -26.78
CA PRO A 90 2.41 -3.95 -26.23
C PRO A 90 1.89 -5.23 -26.92
N ALA A 91 1.28 -6.12 -26.12
CA ALA A 91 0.72 -7.38 -26.58
C ALA A 91 -0.71 -7.60 -26.06
N TRP A 92 -1.59 -8.15 -26.90
CA TRP A 92 -2.96 -8.55 -26.55
C TRP A 92 -3.20 -10.02 -26.89
N SER A 93 -4.17 -10.65 -26.22
CA SER A 93 -4.65 -11.98 -26.60
C SER A 93 -6.11 -11.94 -27.03
N LEU A 94 -6.44 -12.71 -28.05
CA LEU A 94 -7.81 -12.98 -28.50
C LEU A 94 -8.15 -14.44 -28.30
N THR A 95 -9.43 -14.72 -28.07
CA THR A 95 -9.96 -16.09 -28.19
C THR A 95 -9.86 -16.58 -29.64
N GLN A 96 -10.00 -17.89 -29.84
CA GLN A 96 -10.01 -18.49 -31.18
C GLN A 96 -11.11 -17.89 -32.08
N ASP A 97 -12.33 -17.71 -31.55
CA ASP A 97 -13.46 -17.19 -32.32
C ASP A 97 -13.27 -15.72 -32.71
N GLU A 98 -12.79 -14.88 -31.78
CA GLU A 98 -12.46 -13.49 -32.05
C GLU A 98 -11.32 -13.36 -33.08
N GLY A 99 -10.32 -14.22 -32.97
CA GLY A 99 -9.22 -14.29 -33.92
C GLY A 99 -9.65 -14.74 -35.31
N ALA A 100 -10.56 -15.72 -35.42
CA ALA A 100 -11.11 -16.14 -36.71
C ALA A 100 -11.84 -15.01 -37.43
N VAL A 101 -12.58 -14.17 -36.70
CA VAL A 101 -13.21 -12.96 -37.25
C VAL A 101 -12.15 -11.98 -37.75
N LEU A 102 -11.07 -11.77 -37.00
CA LEU A 102 -9.98 -10.89 -37.39
C LEU A 102 -9.24 -11.40 -38.64
N PHE A 103 -8.87 -12.69 -38.67
CA PHE A 103 -8.22 -13.32 -39.82
C PHE A 103 -9.10 -13.27 -41.08
N GLY A 104 -10.41 -13.50 -40.96
CA GLY A 104 -11.34 -13.37 -42.08
C GLY A 104 -11.31 -11.95 -42.69
N ARG A 105 -11.38 -10.92 -41.84
CA ARG A 105 -11.30 -9.52 -42.30
C ARG A 105 -9.97 -9.20 -43.00
N MET A 106 -8.87 -9.73 -42.47
CA MET A 106 -7.53 -9.53 -43.03
C MET A 106 -7.33 -10.25 -44.36
N ALA A 107 -7.97 -11.41 -44.55
CA ALA A 107 -7.95 -12.13 -45.82
C ALA A 107 -8.73 -11.37 -46.91
N ASP A 108 -9.83 -10.70 -46.54
CA ASP A 108 -10.67 -9.95 -47.47
C ASP A 108 -10.12 -8.55 -47.81
N SER A 109 -9.45 -7.89 -46.86
CA SER A 109 -9.01 -6.50 -47.03
C SER A 109 -7.93 -6.05 -46.03
N PRO A 110 -7.17 -4.97 -46.35
CA PRO A 110 -6.31 -4.32 -45.38
C PRO A 110 -7.09 -3.89 -44.13
N THR A 111 -6.80 -4.56 -43.01
CA THR A 111 -7.47 -4.32 -41.73
C THR A 111 -6.62 -3.45 -40.81
N ARG A 112 -7.17 -2.35 -40.30
CA ARG A 112 -6.51 -1.50 -39.30
C ARG A 112 -7.13 -1.70 -37.93
N ILE A 113 -6.29 -1.71 -36.90
CA ILE A 113 -6.69 -1.92 -35.50
C ILE A 113 -6.43 -0.64 -34.72
N ASN A 114 -7.46 -0.15 -34.05
CA ASN A 114 -7.35 0.93 -33.10
C ASN A 114 -6.94 0.36 -31.74
N LEU A 115 -5.79 0.78 -31.25
CA LEU A 115 -5.25 0.40 -29.96
C LEU A 115 -5.42 1.55 -28.99
N GLN A 116 -5.79 1.22 -27.76
CA GLN A 116 -5.82 2.17 -26.65
C GLN A 116 -5.12 1.52 -25.45
N GLY A 117 -3.93 2.04 -25.12
CA GLY A 117 -3.24 1.69 -23.89
C GLY A 117 -3.74 2.54 -22.72
N ILE A 118 -3.97 1.92 -21.56
CA ILE A 118 -4.25 2.62 -20.30
C ILE A 118 -3.01 2.57 -19.43
N THR A 119 -2.57 3.72 -18.93
CA THR A 119 -1.44 3.84 -17.98
C THR A 119 -1.92 3.88 -16.54
N GLY A 120 -1.08 3.44 -15.61
CA GLY A 120 -1.26 3.72 -14.18
C GLY A 120 -2.32 2.88 -13.47
N VAL A 121 -2.90 1.84 -14.08
CA VAL A 121 -3.95 0.99 -13.45
C VAL A 121 -4.99 1.86 -12.71
N PRO A 122 -5.72 2.74 -13.42
CA PRO A 122 -6.55 3.77 -12.80
C PRO A 122 -7.72 3.18 -11.99
N GLN A 123 -8.08 1.92 -12.31
CA GLN A 123 -9.12 1.17 -11.65
C GLN A 123 -8.67 -0.28 -11.38
N VAL A 124 -9.00 -0.79 -10.20
CA VAL A 124 -8.87 -2.21 -9.85
C VAL A 124 -10.21 -2.73 -9.33
N TYR A 125 -10.53 -3.96 -9.72
CA TYR A 125 -11.72 -4.67 -9.26
C TYR A 125 -11.28 -5.85 -8.38
N ASN A 126 -11.38 -5.66 -7.07
CA ASN A 126 -11.17 -6.66 -6.04
C ASN A 126 -12.47 -7.46 -5.86
N ILE A 127 -12.59 -8.55 -6.63
CA ILE A 127 -13.81 -9.37 -6.68
C ILE A 127 -13.57 -10.72 -6.01
N ALA A 128 -14.42 -11.05 -5.05
CA ALA A 128 -14.50 -12.35 -4.43
C ALA A 128 -15.85 -13.00 -4.74
N MET A 129 -15.83 -14.14 -5.42
CA MET A 129 -17.02 -14.94 -5.69
C MET A 129 -16.87 -16.30 -5.03
N MET A 130 -17.43 -16.42 -3.83
CA MET A 130 -17.36 -17.64 -3.03
C MET A 130 -18.78 -18.17 -2.80
N VAL A 131 -19.18 -19.14 -3.63
CA VAL A 131 -20.48 -19.82 -3.53
C VAL A 131 -20.32 -21.19 -2.87
N PRO A 132 -21.08 -21.49 -1.79
CA PRO A 132 -21.02 -22.80 -1.14
C PRO A 132 -21.54 -23.93 -2.02
N GLY A 133 -20.93 -25.11 -1.89
CA GLY A 133 -21.52 -26.37 -2.38
C GLY A 133 -21.41 -26.64 -3.88
N GLY A 134 -20.91 -25.70 -4.69
CA GLY A 134 -20.66 -25.93 -6.11
C GLY A 134 -20.44 -24.66 -6.92
N ILE A 135 -20.14 -24.84 -8.21
CA ILE A 135 -20.12 -23.75 -9.19
C ILE A 135 -21.56 -23.46 -9.60
N PRO A 136 -22.05 -22.21 -9.52
CA PRO A 136 -23.40 -21.86 -9.98
C PRO A 136 -23.61 -22.18 -11.46
N ALA A 137 -24.85 -22.50 -11.85
CA ALA A 137 -25.22 -22.64 -13.26
C ALA A 137 -25.02 -21.33 -14.04
N ASP A 138 -25.20 -20.19 -13.36
CA ASP A 138 -24.84 -18.86 -13.86
C ASP A 138 -23.83 -18.20 -12.90
N PRO A 139 -22.53 -18.20 -13.22
CA PRO A 139 -21.49 -17.59 -12.40
C PRO A 139 -21.34 -16.08 -12.63
N THR A 140 -22.24 -15.44 -13.39
CA THR A 140 -22.15 -14.00 -13.65
C THR A 140 -22.46 -13.22 -12.38
N ASP A 141 -21.65 -12.24 -11.99
CA ASP A 141 -22.01 -11.27 -10.96
C ASP A 141 -21.69 -9.87 -11.50
N ALA A 142 -22.69 -9.00 -11.46
CA ALA A 142 -22.52 -7.63 -11.94
C ALA A 142 -21.76 -6.84 -10.88
N VAL A 143 -20.78 -6.04 -11.30
CA VAL A 143 -20.08 -5.12 -10.39
C VAL A 143 -20.60 -3.71 -10.64
N THR A 144 -21.27 -3.15 -9.64
CA THR A 144 -21.96 -1.85 -9.68
C THR A 144 -21.65 -1.07 -8.41
N ALA A 145 -21.87 0.25 -8.43
CA ALA A 145 -21.62 1.08 -7.25
C ALA A 145 -22.55 0.67 -6.09
N GLU A 146 -23.77 0.26 -6.41
CA GLU A 146 -24.80 -0.12 -5.46
C GLU A 146 -24.48 -1.42 -4.73
N ASN A 147 -23.72 -2.34 -5.35
CA ASN A 147 -23.37 -3.65 -4.77
C ASN A 147 -21.88 -3.82 -4.44
N SER A 148 -21.14 -2.71 -4.43
CA SER A 148 -19.71 -2.69 -4.13
C SER A 148 -19.39 -1.56 -3.16
N THR A 149 -18.22 -1.65 -2.55
CA THR A 149 -17.56 -0.46 -2.00
C THR A 149 -16.65 0.12 -3.07
N VAL A 150 -16.71 1.43 -3.25
CA VAL A 150 -15.79 2.19 -4.10
C VAL A 150 -14.82 2.93 -3.20
N MET A 151 -13.54 2.64 -3.37
CA MET A 151 -12.44 3.20 -2.58
C MET A 151 -11.54 4.06 -3.47
N LYS A 152 -11.32 5.31 -3.08
CA LYS A 152 -10.27 6.14 -3.67
C LYS A 152 -8.98 5.95 -2.87
N SER A 153 -8.01 5.28 -3.46
CA SER A 153 -6.72 4.97 -2.84
C SER A 153 -5.63 5.90 -3.36
N HIS A 154 -4.92 6.53 -2.45
CA HIS A 154 -3.78 7.40 -2.72
C HIS A 154 -2.49 6.74 -2.24
N TYR A 155 -1.66 6.24 -3.16
CA TYR A 155 -0.38 5.60 -2.86
C TYR A 155 0.75 6.61 -2.95
N ARG A 156 1.33 6.95 -1.80
CA ARG A 156 2.46 7.88 -1.71
C ARG A 156 3.78 7.14 -1.84
N SER A 157 4.71 7.69 -2.62
CA SER A 157 6.07 7.17 -2.79
C SER A 157 6.92 8.14 -3.60
N THR A 158 8.23 7.90 -3.67
CA THR A 158 9.10 8.56 -4.64
C THR A 158 8.78 8.10 -6.06
N LYS A 159 8.71 9.04 -7.00
CA LYS A 159 8.41 8.75 -8.41
C LYS A 159 9.40 7.73 -9.00
N GLY A 160 8.86 6.73 -9.69
CA GLY A 160 9.65 5.68 -10.36
C GLY A 160 9.98 4.49 -9.47
N ILE A 161 9.53 4.49 -8.21
CA ILE A 161 9.53 3.31 -7.35
C ILE A 161 8.29 2.47 -7.65
N ARG A 162 8.48 1.15 -7.71
CA ARG A 162 7.37 0.20 -7.77
C ARG A 162 7.06 -0.32 -6.38
N ILE A 163 5.80 -0.25 -5.99
CA ILE A 163 5.31 -0.84 -4.75
C ILE A 163 4.46 -2.07 -5.06
N GLY A 164 4.57 -3.07 -4.19
CA GLY A 164 3.76 -4.27 -4.25
C GLY A 164 2.43 -4.07 -3.54
N ASP A 165 1.42 -4.81 -3.99
CA ASP A 165 0.04 -4.69 -3.57
C ASP A 165 -0.58 -6.09 -3.52
N VAL A 166 -1.19 -6.37 -2.38
CA VAL A 166 -1.87 -7.61 -2.07
C VAL A 166 -3.16 -7.27 -1.37
N ASP A 167 -4.26 -7.74 -1.92
CA ASP A 167 -5.57 -7.59 -1.31
C ASP A 167 -6.32 -8.93 -1.37
N SER A 168 -6.61 -9.45 -0.19
CA SER A 168 -7.10 -10.81 -0.03
C SER A 168 -8.50 -10.80 0.58
N ALA A 169 -9.47 -11.44 -0.08
CA ALA A 169 -10.75 -11.75 0.52
C ALA A 169 -10.64 -13.00 1.41
N ILE A 170 -11.03 -12.88 2.67
CA ILE A 170 -10.87 -13.89 3.71
C ILE A 170 -12.24 -14.29 4.27
N ARG A 171 -12.54 -15.58 4.23
CA ARG A 171 -13.71 -16.19 4.89
C ARG A 171 -13.47 -16.38 6.39
N PRO A 172 -14.54 -16.43 7.22
CA PRO A 172 -14.40 -16.64 8.66
C PRO A 172 -13.61 -17.90 9.07
N ILE A 173 -13.67 -18.96 8.27
CA ILE A 173 -13.02 -20.26 8.55
C ILE A 173 -11.63 -20.40 7.92
N GLU A 174 -11.19 -19.43 7.11
CA GLU A 174 -9.87 -19.49 6.47
C GLU A 174 -8.77 -19.13 7.46
N GLY A 175 -7.82 -20.05 7.65
CA GLY A 175 -6.67 -19.85 8.54
C GLY A 175 -5.36 -19.51 7.81
N VAL A 176 -5.30 -19.67 6.49
CA VAL A 176 -4.09 -19.44 5.68
C VAL A 176 -4.49 -18.86 4.32
N VAL A 177 -3.70 -17.88 3.86
CA VAL A 177 -3.81 -17.28 2.52
C VAL A 177 -2.43 -17.31 1.87
N PHE A 178 -2.38 -17.61 0.57
CA PHE A 178 -1.18 -17.48 -0.26
C PHE A 178 -1.46 -16.44 -1.33
N ASP A 179 -0.60 -15.43 -1.41
CA ASP A 179 -0.81 -14.28 -2.27
C ASP A 179 0.23 -14.17 -3.37
N VAL A 180 -0.18 -13.57 -4.48
CA VAL A 180 0.72 -13.11 -5.54
C VAL A 180 0.78 -11.59 -5.44
N VAL A 181 1.98 -11.05 -5.22
CA VAL A 181 2.19 -9.60 -5.11
C VAL A 181 2.09 -8.96 -6.49
N ASN A 182 1.14 -8.03 -6.66
CA ASN A 182 1.03 -7.22 -7.86
C ASN A 182 1.86 -5.95 -7.68
N PHE A 183 2.62 -5.54 -8.71
CA PHE A 183 3.47 -4.36 -8.62
C PHE A 183 3.03 -3.27 -9.58
N PHE A 184 2.87 -2.05 -9.09
CA PHE A 184 2.58 -0.86 -9.89
C PHE A 184 3.57 0.27 -9.62
N ASP A 185 3.64 1.23 -10.54
CA ASP A 185 4.48 2.41 -10.41
C ASP A 185 3.82 3.42 -9.45
N ALA A 186 4.55 3.86 -8.44
CA ALA A 186 4.11 4.85 -7.46
C ALA A 186 4.87 6.19 -7.66
N PRO A 187 4.30 7.33 -7.21
CA PRO A 187 2.99 7.45 -6.57
C PRO A 187 1.83 7.25 -7.55
N LEU A 188 0.68 6.81 -7.02
CA LEU A 188 -0.50 6.51 -7.82
C LEU A 188 -1.78 6.83 -7.06
N ASP A 189 -2.71 7.52 -7.72
CA ASP A 189 -4.09 7.60 -7.26
C ASP A 189 -4.94 6.62 -8.09
N ARG A 190 -5.70 5.76 -7.43
CA ARG A 190 -6.41 4.63 -8.04
C ARG A 190 -7.80 4.47 -7.40
N GLU A 191 -8.80 4.20 -8.23
CA GLU A 191 -10.11 3.78 -7.73
C GLU A 191 -10.16 2.24 -7.62
N GLU A 192 -10.63 1.74 -6.50
CA GLU A 192 -10.66 0.32 -6.19
C GLU A 192 -12.06 -0.10 -5.81
N TRP A 193 -12.51 -1.18 -6.44
CA TRP A 193 -13.86 -1.70 -6.30
C TRP A 193 -13.81 -3.00 -5.53
N TYR A 194 -14.46 -3.04 -4.37
CA TYR A 194 -14.52 -4.23 -3.53
C TYR A 194 -15.89 -4.84 -3.64
N SER A 195 -15.96 -6.10 -4.11
CA SER A 195 -17.23 -6.80 -4.16
C SER A 195 -17.76 -7.01 -2.74
N THR A 196 -18.98 -6.54 -2.49
CA THR A 196 -19.69 -6.80 -1.22
C THR A 196 -20.74 -7.91 -1.38
N GLY A 197 -20.88 -8.41 -2.61
CA GLY A 197 -21.65 -9.58 -2.99
C GLY A 197 -23.14 -9.31 -3.16
N SER A 198 -23.69 -9.79 -4.28
CA SER A 198 -25.15 -9.76 -4.51
C SER A 198 -25.81 -11.15 -4.47
N ARG A 199 -25.03 -12.23 -4.70
CA ARG A 199 -25.57 -13.59 -4.92
C ARG A 199 -25.29 -14.63 -3.83
N SER A 200 -24.24 -14.46 -3.02
CA SER A 200 -23.89 -15.42 -1.96
C SER A 200 -24.14 -14.83 -0.57
N PRO A 201 -24.97 -15.45 0.29
CA PRO A 201 -25.20 -14.98 1.65
C PRO A 201 -23.94 -14.91 2.52
N MET A 202 -22.86 -15.62 2.15
CA MET A 202 -21.57 -15.59 2.86
C MET A 202 -20.78 -14.29 2.61
N MET A 203 -21.13 -13.49 1.62
CA MET A 203 -20.36 -12.29 1.27
C MET A 203 -20.35 -11.24 2.37
N LYS A 204 -21.41 -11.17 3.18
CA LYS A 204 -21.49 -10.32 4.37
C LYS A 204 -20.45 -10.67 5.44
N ASP A 205 -19.94 -11.90 5.41
CA ASP A 205 -19.00 -12.43 6.40
C ASP A 205 -17.55 -12.41 5.86
N ILE A 206 -17.33 -11.97 4.62
CA ILE A 206 -16.00 -11.78 4.03
C ILE A 206 -15.33 -10.57 4.65
N ARG A 207 -14.03 -10.72 4.94
CA ARG A 207 -13.15 -9.63 5.34
C ARG A 207 -12.03 -9.48 4.33
N TRP A 208 -11.69 -8.25 4.01
CA TRP A 208 -10.60 -7.90 3.12
C TRP A 208 -9.35 -7.58 3.92
N TRP A 209 -8.21 -8.06 3.42
CA TRP A 209 -6.90 -7.83 4.03
C TRP A 209 -5.94 -7.19 3.05
N HIS A 210 -5.91 -5.86 3.07
CA HIS A 210 -5.06 -5.06 2.21
C HIS A 210 -3.66 -4.87 2.81
N ARG A 211 -2.64 -5.16 2.00
CA ARG A 211 -1.22 -5.05 2.32
C ARG A 211 -0.47 -4.41 1.15
N ILE A 212 0.47 -3.53 1.50
CA ILE A 212 1.40 -2.90 0.57
C ILE A 212 2.82 -3.32 0.92
N ASN A 213 3.62 -3.59 -0.10
CA ASN A 213 5.04 -3.90 -0.02
C ASN A 213 5.85 -2.75 -0.61
N PRO A 214 6.32 -1.79 0.20
CA PRO A 214 6.99 -0.59 -0.31
C PRO A 214 8.32 -0.90 -1.01
N ASP A 215 8.95 -2.02 -0.66
CA ASP A 215 10.22 -2.47 -1.23
C ASP A 215 10.01 -3.70 -2.12
N ARG A 216 10.09 -3.52 -3.43
CA ARG A 216 9.97 -4.63 -4.39
C ARG A 216 11.09 -5.67 -4.29
N SER A 217 12.23 -5.33 -3.69
CA SER A 217 13.36 -6.25 -3.54
C SER A 217 13.21 -7.16 -2.33
N ASP A 218 12.35 -6.77 -1.37
CA ASP A 218 12.07 -7.52 -0.16
C ASP A 218 10.59 -7.37 0.25
N ILE A 219 9.77 -8.29 -0.23
CA ILE A 219 8.33 -8.32 0.07
C ILE A 219 8.02 -8.70 1.52
N SER A 220 9.01 -9.02 2.37
CA SER A 220 8.76 -9.15 3.81
C SER A 220 8.45 -7.79 4.44
N ARG A 221 8.94 -6.69 3.85
CA ARG A 221 8.62 -5.31 4.24
C ARG A 221 7.19 -5.01 3.82
N THR A 222 6.29 -5.12 4.78
CA THR A 222 4.85 -4.99 4.55
C THR A 222 4.27 -3.94 5.47
N VAL A 223 3.42 -3.09 4.93
CA VAL A 223 2.50 -2.22 5.67
C VAL A 223 1.09 -2.73 5.38
N ARG A 224 0.26 -2.87 6.41
CA ARG A 224 -1.03 -3.54 6.32
C ARG A 224 -2.12 -2.74 7.01
N ASP A 225 -3.32 -2.85 6.46
CA ASP A 225 -4.52 -2.41 7.12
C ASP A 225 -5.06 -3.51 8.06
N GLY A 226 -5.99 -3.12 8.93
CA GLY A 226 -6.83 -4.07 9.64
C GLY A 226 -7.73 -4.86 8.69
N LEU A 227 -8.21 -6.01 9.13
CA LEU A 227 -9.23 -6.77 8.39
C LEU A 227 -10.53 -5.95 8.33
N ARG A 228 -11.04 -5.71 7.13
CA ARG A 228 -12.24 -4.89 6.92
C ARG A 228 -13.40 -5.65 6.30
N THR A 229 -14.60 -5.40 6.80
CA THR A 229 -15.84 -5.74 6.09
C THR A 229 -16.34 -4.47 5.42
N TYR A 230 -16.66 -4.59 4.13
CA TYR A 230 -17.12 -3.52 3.26
C TYR A 230 -18.62 -3.62 3.04
N GLN A 231 -19.29 -2.47 2.83
CA GLN A 231 -20.75 -2.41 2.68
C GLN A 231 -21.17 -2.03 1.25
N PRO A 232 -22.28 -2.57 0.73
CA PRO A 232 -22.84 -2.16 -0.56
C PRO A 232 -23.10 -0.64 -0.61
N GLY A 233 -22.74 0.03 -1.71
CA GLY A 233 -22.97 1.46 -1.89
C GLY A 233 -21.99 2.37 -1.14
N GLU A 234 -21.05 1.79 -0.39
CA GLU A 234 -20.10 2.53 0.41
C GLU A 234 -19.06 3.26 -0.46
N GLN A 235 -18.78 4.51 -0.10
CA GLN A 235 -17.76 5.35 -0.72
C GLN A 235 -16.70 5.67 0.33
N ARG A 236 -15.43 5.41 0.01
CA ARG A 236 -14.31 5.64 0.92
C ARG A 236 -13.12 6.27 0.22
N GLU A 237 -12.24 6.82 1.05
CA GLU A 237 -10.95 7.34 0.64
C GLU A 237 -9.88 6.87 1.63
N GLN A 238 -8.70 6.52 1.12
CA GLN A 238 -7.56 6.12 1.93
C GLN A 238 -6.26 6.62 1.31
N THR A 239 -5.26 6.85 2.17
CA THR A 239 -3.91 7.20 1.74
C THR A 239 -2.92 6.23 2.36
N TRP A 240 -2.14 5.57 1.53
CA TRP A 240 -1.10 4.64 1.92
C TRP A 240 0.26 5.33 1.93
N LEU A 241 1.09 4.98 2.91
CA LEU A 241 2.49 5.43 3.04
C LEU A 241 2.60 6.96 3.14
N GLY A 242 1.58 7.61 3.70
CA GLY A 242 1.65 9.03 4.04
C GLY A 242 2.77 9.32 5.04
N ALA A 243 3.36 10.51 4.94
CA ALA A 243 4.51 10.96 5.74
C ALA A 243 4.24 11.00 7.26
N ALA A 244 5.28 11.41 8.01
CA ALA A 244 5.34 11.36 9.48
C ALA A 244 5.16 9.94 10.03
N ASN A 245 5.89 9.01 9.44
CA ASN A 245 5.89 7.60 9.84
C ASN A 245 6.59 7.39 11.19
N GLY A 246 6.04 6.50 11.99
CA GLY A 246 6.57 6.16 13.33
C GLY A 246 5.99 4.85 13.81
N PRO A 247 6.04 4.53 15.11
CA PRO A 247 5.27 3.42 15.65
C PRO A 247 3.79 3.52 15.27
N ALA A 248 3.16 2.40 14.94
CA ALA A 248 1.79 2.41 14.44
C ALA A 248 0.81 2.95 15.49
N GLY A 249 -0.18 3.71 15.02
CA GLY A 249 -1.19 4.35 15.85
C GLY A 249 -2.09 3.38 16.64
N PRO A 250 -3.02 3.91 17.44
CA PRO A 250 -3.91 3.13 18.29
C PRO A 250 -4.82 2.18 17.51
N GLU A 251 -5.00 2.40 16.20
CA GLU A 251 -5.80 1.56 15.30
C GLU A 251 -5.18 0.16 15.07
N ALA A 252 -3.87 0.03 15.24
CA ALA A 252 -3.12 -1.21 15.01
C ALA A 252 -2.23 -1.62 16.22
N SER A 253 -2.33 -0.88 17.32
CA SER A 253 -1.54 -1.08 18.54
C SER A 253 -2.42 -1.52 19.72
N GLN A 254 -1.84 -2.31 20.62
CA GLN A 254 -2.44 -2.72 21.87
C GLN A 254 -1.45 -2.53 23.03
N ALA A 255 -1.92 -1.93 24.10
CA ALA A 255 -1.25 -1.72 25.36
C ALA A 255 -2.31 -1.87 26.45
N VAL A 256 -2.27 -3.00 27.16
CA VAL A 256 -3.32 -3.39 28.10
C VAL A 256 -2.71 -3.90 29.39
N ARG A 257 -3.44 -3.71 30.49
CA ARG A 257 -3.14 -4.32 31.78
C ARG A 257 -4.26 -5.27 32.17
N GLU A 258 -3.89 -6.49 32.56
CA GLU A 258 -4.78 -7.53 33.06
C GLU A 258 -4.20 -8.02 34.39
N GLY A 259 -4.84 -7.64 35.49
CA GLY A 259 -4.30 -7.83 36.85
C GLY A 259 -2.90 -7.22 37.02
N ASP A 260 -1.93 -8.08 37.26
CA ASP A 260 -0.52 -7.71 37.49
C ASP A 260 0.36 -7.89 36.24
N ASN A 261 -0.25 -8.06 35.06
CA ASN A 261 0.49 -8.18 33.81
C ASN A 261 0.16 -7.02 32.88
N VAL A 262 1.21 -6.44 32.29
CA VAL A 262 1.08 -5.53 31.15
C VAL A 262 1.42 -6.32 29.89
N THR A 263 0.60 -6.17 28.86
CA THR A 263 0.84 -6.71 27.52
C THR A 263 0.88 -5.57 26.51
N LEU A 264 1.97 -5.50 25.75
CA LEU A 264 2.17 -4.54 24.67
C LEU A 264 2.23 -5.28 23.32
N THR A 265 1.71 -4.65 22.29
CA THR A 265 1.81 -4.98 20.86
C THR A 265 1.78 -3.66 20.11
N ILE A 266 2.96 -3.11 19.84
CA ILE A 266 3.12 -1.84 19.12
C ILE A 266 4.03 -2.11 17.91
N PRO A 267 3.47 -2.12 16.68
CA PRO A 267 4.27 -2.24 15.45
C PRO A 267 5.26 -1.10 15.29
N GLU A 268 6.46 -1.38 14.78
CA GLU A 268 7.56 -0.42 14.67
C GLU A 268 7.33 0.63 13.57
N MET A 269 6.46 0.33 12.61
CA MET A 269 6.15 1.17 11.47
C MET A 269 4.65 1.39 11.38
N GLY A 270 4.24 2.62 11.14
CA GLY A 270 2.92 3.00 10.72
C GLY A 270 2.96 4.31 9.98
N ASP A 271 1.99 4.49 9.09
CA ASP A 271 1.80 5.74 8.37
C ASP A 271 0.81 6.67 9.09
N SER A 272 0.66 7.88 8.56
CA SER A 272 -0.26 8.88 9.10
C SER A 272 -1.74 8.50 9.01
N ARG A 273 -2.10 7.34 8.45
CA ARG A 273 -3.48 6.88 8.23
C ARG A 273 -3.82 5.57 8.95
N GLY A 274 -2.93 5.10 9.83
CA GLY A 274 -3.23 3.98 10.74
C GLY A 274 -2.89 2.61 10.17
N HIS A 275 -2.25 2.53 9.00
CA HIS A 275 -1.68 1.28 8.53
C HIS A 275 -0.41 0.94 9.29
N ALA A 276 -0.10 -0.35 9.45
CA ALA A 276 0.99 -0.81 10.31
C ALA A 276 1.90 -1.83 9.63
N GLY A 277 3.18 -1.79 9.95
CA GLY A 277 4.20 -2.73 9.51
C GLY A 277 5.12 -3.13 10.66
N PHE A 278 5.77 -4.28 10.49
CA PHE A 278 6.72 -4.82 11.46
C PHE A 278 8.12 -4.85 10.87
N PHE A 279 9.11 -4.57 11.71
CA PHE A 279 10.51 -4.72 11.33
C PHE A 279 10.94 -6.18 11.51
N GLU A 280 10.61 -7.00 10.51
CA GLU A 280 10.95 -8.43 10.47
C GLU A 280 12.37 -8.70 9.94
N ASN A 281 13.02 -7.72 9.30
CA ASN A 281 14.35 -7.85 8.73
C ASN A 281 15.43 -7.28 9.69
N ASP A 282 16.59 -7.94 9.79
CA ASP A 282 17.71 -7.51 10.64
C ASP A 282 18.38 -6.20 10.19
N ALA A 283 18.20 -5.79 8.94
CA ALA A 283 18.66 -4.50 8.44
C ALA A 283 17.92 -3.31 9.09
N ASP A 284 16.68 -3.53 9.55
CA ASP A 284 15.86 -2.51 10.21
C ASP A 284 16.13 -2.54 11.72
N LYS A 285 16.66 -1.48 12.32
CA LYS A 285 17.03 -1.50 13.75
C LYS A 285 15.84 -1.08 14.62
N ARG A 286 15.72 -1.73 15.77
CA ARG A 286 14.65 -1.49 16.74
C ARG A 286 15.12 -1.76 18.17
N THR A 287 14.69 -0.95 19.12
CA THR A 287 14.92 -1.19 20.55
C THR A 287 13.78 -0.61 21.36
N ALA A 288 13.24 -1.42 22.26
CA ALA A 288 12.18 -1.06 23.18
C ALA A 288 12.66 -1.16 24.63
N ARG A 289 12.27 -0.20 25.47
CA ARG A 289 12.56 -0.21 26.90
C ARG A 289 11.32 0.15 27.71
N ILE A 290 11.14 -0.52 28.82
CA ILE A 290 10.03 -0.30 29.74
C ILE A 290 10.61 0.01 31.11
N TYR A 291 10.16 1.12 31.68
CA TYR A 291 10.57 1.61 32.98
C TYR A 291 9.36 1.69 33.90
N GLN A 292 9.58 1.38 35.18
CA GLN A 292 8.63 1.62 36.27
C GLN A 292 9.32 2.53 37.29
N ASP A 293 8.70 3.68 37.58
CA ASP A 293 9.21 4.72 38.49
C ASP A 293 10.68 5.10 38.22
N GLY A 294 11.02 5.20 36.92
CA GLY A 294 12.36 5.53 36.44
C GLY A 294 13.36 4.38 36.39
N LYS A 295 13.03 3.20 36.96
CA LYS A 295 13.88 2.01 36.90
C LYS A 295 13.57 1.18 35.65
N LEU A 296 14.60 0.79 34.89
CA LEU A 296 14.44 -0.13 33.76
C LEU A 296 13.99 -1.50 34.28
N ILE A 297 12.83 -1.96 33.80
CA ILE A 297 12.28 -3.29 34.15
C ILE A 297 12.32 -4.26 32.98
N LYS A 298 12.40 -3.76 31.74
CA LYS A 298 12.54 -4.59 30.54
C LYS A 298 13.26 -3.85 29.42
N GLU A 299 14.19 -4.52 28.76
CA GLU A 299 14.68 -4.18 27.43
C GLU A 299 14.30 -5.31 26.47
N ALA A 300 13.90 -4.95 25.25
CA ALA A 300 13.50 -5.89 24.20
C ALA A 300 13.84 -5.32 22.81
N LEU A 301 13.96 -6.19 21.81
CA LEU A 301 14.12 -5.75 20.42
C LEU A 301 12.83 -5.10 19.89
N ARG A 302 11.67 -5.64 20.26
CA ARG A 302 10.35 -5.18 19.82
C ARG A 302 9.28 -5.31 20.90
N LEU A 303 8.12 -4.69 20.65
CA LEU A 303 6.95 -4.74 21.53
C LEU A 303 5.87 -5.70 21.04
N LEU A 304 6.13 -6.58 20.07
CA LEU A 304 5.14 -7.56 19.58
C LEU A 304 4.85 -8.64 20.63
N GLN A 305 3.62 -8.66 21.17
CA GLN A 305 3.15 -9.58 22.22
C GLN A 305 4.04 -9.62 23.47
N THR A 306 4.68 -8.49 23.81
CA THR A 306 5.55 -8.40 24.98
C THR A 306 4.73 -8.31 26.25
N THR A 307 4.75 -9.38 27.04
CA THR A 307 4.10 -9.46 28.36
C THR A 307 5.12 -9.38 29.48
N LEU A 308 4.84 -8.61 30.53
CA LEU A 308 5.68 -8.54 31.72
C LEU A 308 4.87 -8.34 33.01
N PRO A 309 5.32 -8.92 34.13
CA PRO A 309 4.71 -8.68 35.42
C PRO A 309 5.03 -7.27 35.92
N VAL A 310 4.08 -6.66 36.61
CA VAL A 310 4.19 -5.33 37.23
C VAL A 310 3.60 -5.35 38.65
N SER A 311 4.04 -4.43 39.52
CA SER A 311 3.48 -4.30 40.87
C SER A 311 1.98 -3.95 40.81
N PRO A 312 1.13 -4.48 41.72
CA PRO A 312 -0.27 -4.04 41.84
C PRO A 312 -0.43 -2.56 42.20
N ASP A 313 0.57 -1.97 42.86
CA ASP A 313 0.52 -0.60 43.33
C ASP A 313 0.52 0.42 42.19
N PRO A 314 -0.05 1.61 42.40
CA PRO A 314 0.07 2.71 41.45
C PRO A 314 1.53 3.07 41.18
N ALA A 315 1.91 3.08 39.90
CA ALA A 315 3.25 3.45 39.45
C ALA A 315 3.20 4.30 38.18
N THR A 316 4.30 5.01 37.91
CA THR A 316 4.51 5.71 36.63
C THR A 316 5.34 4.83 35.71
N TYR A 317 4.80 4.55 34.52
CA TYR A 317 5.48 3.77 33.51
C TYR A 317 6.00 4.69 32.41
N ARG A 318 7.19 4.36 31.90
CA ARG A 318 7.72 4.94 30.66
C ARG A 318 8.04 3.82 29.69
N VAL A 319 7.49 3.87 28.48
CA VAL A 319 7.79 2.93 27.39
C VAL A 319 8.49 3.72 26.29
N THR A 320 9.67 3.28 25.87
CA THR A 320 10.38 3.86 24.73
C THR A 320 10.44 2.86 23.57
N LEU A 321 10.35 3.37 22.35
CA LEU A 321 10.56 2.62 21.12
C LEU A 321 11.39 3.48 20.16
N ASP A 322 12.61 3.04 19.89
CA ASP A 322 13.52 3.63 18.91
C ASP A 322 13.56 2.74 17.68
N THR A 323 13.41 3.32 16.48
CA THR A 323 13.40 2.59 15.22
C THR A 323 14.29 3.28 14.18
N GLN A 324 14.90 2.50 13.29
CA GLN A 324 15.69 3.00 12.17
C GLN A 324 15.50 2.03 11.00
N PRO A 325 14.61 2.34 10.03
CA PRO A 325 14.50 1.54 8.82
C PRO A 325 15.82 1.59 8.04
N ALA A 326 16.12 0.54 7.28
CA ALA A 326 17.18 0.57 6.29
C ALA A 326 16.82 1.51 5.12
N ALA A 327 17.70 1.63 4.12
CA ALA A 327 17.61 2.65 3.06
C ALA A 327 16.41 2.53 2.10
N TRP A 328 15.51 1.56 2.30
CA TRP A 328 14.32 1.34 1.47
C TRP A 328 13.21 2.38 1.71
N PHE A 329 13.22 3.07 2.86
CA PHE A 329 12.23 4.08 3.20
C PHE A 329 12.92 5.44 3.41
N PRO A 330 12.71 6.43 2.51
CA PRO A 330 13.50 7.67 2.52
C PRO A 330 13.08 8.68 3.59
N LEU A 331 11.90 8.48 4.21
CA LEU A 331 11.36 9.32 5.27
C LEU A 331 11.42 8.61 6.62
N SER A 332 11.39 9.37 7.71
CA SER A 332 11.40 8.83 9.07
C SER A 332 12.57 7.85 9.29
N THR A 333 13.75 8.24 8.79
CA THR A 333 14.96 7.39 8.75
C THR A 333 15.47 7.00 10.13
N LYS A 334 15.03 7.72 11.15
CA LYS A 334 15.16 7.36 12.56
C LYS A 334 13.97 7.92 13.33
N THR A 335 13.39 7.12 14.21
CA THR A 335 12.34 7.56 15.12
C THR A 335 12.72 7.24 16.57
N SER A 336 12.26 8.09 17.48
CA SER A 336 12.35 7.87 18.92
C SER A 336 11.04 8.31 19.55
N THR A 337 10.32 7.36 20.15
CA THR A 337 9.03 7.63 20.79
C THR A 337 9.06 7.18 22.23
N ALA A 338 8.60 8.03 23.15
CA ALA A 338 8.50 7.73 24.57
C ALA A 338 7.11 8.09 25.10
N TRP A 339 6.37 7.08 25.54
CA TRP A 339 5.11 7.25 26.26
C TRP A 339 5.37 7.22 27.77
N THR A 340 4.78 8.14 28.52
CA THR A 340 4.74 8.10 29.99
C THR A 340 3.28 8.10 30.43
N PHE A 341 2.90 7.20 31.33
CA PHE A 341 1.52 7.11 31.84
C PHE A 341 1.52 6.53 33.25
N LYS A 342 0.41 6.72 33.97
CA LYS A 342 0.20 6.10 35.28
C LYS A 342 -0.64 4.84 35.11
N SER A 343 -0.36 3.81 35.91
CA SER A 343 -1.19 2.61 35.98
C SER A 343 -1.11 1.98 37.37
N SER A 344 -2.22 1.40 37.81
CA SER A 344 -2.34 0.54 38.98
C SER A 344 -3.09 -0.73 38.57
N ARG A 345 -3.19 -1.72 39.45
CA ARG A 345 -4.05 -2.89 39.18
C ARG A 345 -5.47 -2.40 38.85
N PRO A 346 -6.04 -2.80 37.70
CA PRO A 346 -7.39 -2.40 37.34
C PRO A 346 -8.41 -3.07 38.28
N ALA A 347 -9.53 -2.39 38.53
CA ALA A 347 -10.66 -2.99 39.23
C ALA A 347 -11.46 -3.95 38.33
N SER A 348 -11.40 -3.74 37.02
CA SER A 348 -11.88 -4.66 35.99
C SER A 348 -10.83 -5.73 35.67
N ASP A 349 -11.24 -6.78 34.97
CA ASP A 349 -10.32 -7.83 34.50
C ASP A 349 -9.23 -7.28 33.56
N LYS A 350 -9.55 -6.22 32.81
CA LYS A 350 -8.69 -5.61 31.78
C LYS A 350 -8.90 -4.10 31.68
N GLU A 351 -7.82 -3.37 31.44
CA GLU A 351 -7.83 -1.93 31.14
C GLU A 351 -6.86 -1.59 29.99
N SER A 352 -7.21 -0.61 29.15
CA SER A 352 -6.29 -0.05 28.15
C SER A 352 -5.38 1.00 28.79
N LEU A 353 -4.08 0.89 28.55
CA LEU A 353 -3.10 1.85 29.06
C LEU A 353 -3.22 3.19 28.31
N ALA A 354 -3.09 4.29 29.05
CA ALA A 354 -3.28 5.65 28.54
C ALA A 354 -2.07 6.18 27.75
N LEU A 355 -1.70 5.49 26.66
CA LEU A 355 -0.67 5.98 25.74
C LEU A 355 -1.28 7.07 24.84
N LEU A 356 -0.60 8.23 24.77
CA LEU A 356 -0.95 9.32 23.84
C LEU A 356 -0.33 9.08 22.45
N TRP A 357 -1.15 9.18 21.41
CA TRP A 357 -0.75 8.96 20.03
C TRP A 357 -0.93 10.23 19.19
N PRO A 358 0.15 10.85 18.66
CA PRO A 358 0.05 11.99 17.75
C PRO A 358 -0.65 11.61 16.43
N LYS A 359 -1.51 12.50 15.94
CA LYS A 359 -2.18 12.39 14.63
C LYS A 359 -1.79 13.58 13.76
N TYR A 360 -1.00 13.32 12.71
CA TYR A 360 -0.48 14.35 11.81
C TYR A 360 -1.38 14.55 10.59
N GLY A 361 -1.93 15.75 10.44
CA GLY A 361 -2.67 16.21 9.27
C GLY A 361 -1.79 17.08 8.38
N LEU A 362 -0.79 16.46 7.73
CA LEU A 362 0.11 17.12 6.79
C LEU A 362 -0.53 17.20 5.40
N ASP A 363 -0.52 18.38 4.78
CA ASP A 363 -0.94 18.59 3.39
C ASP A 363 0.29 18.52 2.48
N LEU A 364 0.55 17.33 1.94
CA LEU A 364 1.73 17.01 1.14
C LEU A 364 1.31 16.49 -0.24
N ASP A 365 2.22 16.63 -1.20
CA ASP A 365 2.02 16.05 -2.53
C ASP A 365 2.14 14.52 -2.55
N ALA A 366 2.01 13.95 -3.75
CA ALA A 366 2.04 12.52 -3.98
C ALA A 366 3.38 11.85 -3.58
N GLU A 367 4.46 12.61 -3.49
CA GLU A 367 5.79 12.15 -3.05
C GLU A 367 6.08 12.51 -1.59
N ASN A 368 5.07 12.83 -0.79
CA ASN A 368 5.21 13.29 0.59
C ASN A 368 6.09 14.56 0.70
N THR A 369 5.97 15.46 -0.27
CA THR A 369 6.77 16.69 -0.35
C THR A 369 5.91 17.93 -0.11
N ALA A 370 6.40 18.82 0.75
CA ALA A 370 5.86 20.16 0.97
C ALA A 370 6.57 21.20 0.10
N ARG A 371 5.96 22.36 -0.09
CA ARG A 371 6.56 23.47 -0.84
C ARG A 371 7.68 24.14 -0.06
N GLY A 372 8.81 24.39 -0.74
CA GLY A 372 9.99 25.04 -0.20
C GLY A 372 9.88 26.55 0.02
N GLY A 373 10.77 27.06 0.88
CA GLY A 373 11.07 28.48 1.07
C GLY A 373 9.99 29.32 1.76
N ARG A 374 8.88 28.70 2.17
CA ARG A 374 7.70 29.39 2.71
C ARG A 374 7.32 28.94 4.11
N THR A 375 6.60 29.81 4.80
CA THR A 375 5.84 29.41 5.99
C THR A 375 4.70 28.48 5.57
N ASP A 376 4.56 27.40 6.30
CA ASP A 376 3.54 26.37 6.11
C ASP A 376 2.90 25.97 7.44
N HIS A 377 1.86 25.15 7.37
CA HIS A 377 1.16 24.68 8.56
C HIS A 377 0.56 23.28 8.37
N PHE A 378 0.37 22.60 9.49
CA PHE A 378 -0.35 21.31 9.55
C PHE A 378 -1.18 21.22 10.82
N ASP A 379 -2.18 20.33 10.79
CA ASP A 379 -3.01 20.05 11.95
C ASP A 379 -2.40 18.87 12.75
N LEU A 380 -2.39 18.99 14.07
CA LEU A 380 -1.89 17.98 15.00
C LEU A 380 -2.98 17.66 16.01
N GLY A 381 -3.38 16.40 16.08
CA GLY A 381 -4.29 15.88 17.10
C GLY A 381 -3.64 14.81 17.95
N PHE A 382 -4.37 14.33 18.95
CA PHE A 382 -3.95 13.20 19.78
C PHE A 382 -5.12 12.24 20.00
N ALA A 383 -4.81 10.97 20.19
CA ALA A 383 -5.79 9.96 20.58
C ALA A 383 -5.22 9.03 21.66
N LEU A 384 -6.12 8.44 22.44
CA LEU A 384 -5.82 7.27 23.25
C LEU A 384 -6.09 5.98 22.47
N GLN A 385 -5.64 4.85 23.00
CA GLN A 385 -5.91 3.53 22.42
C GLN A 385 -7.41 3.24 22.24
N THR A 386 -8.24 3.77 23.12
CA THR A 386 -9.71 3.63 23.06
C THR A 386 -10.34 4.39 21.89
N GLY A 387 -9.56 5.16 21.13
CA GLY A 387 -10.03 6.09 20.11
C GLY A 387 -10.54 7.42 20.68
N THR A 388 -10.57 7.57 22.01
CA THR A 388 -11.02 8.80 22.68
C THR A 388 -10.01 9.92 22.51
N THR A 389 -10.50 11.13 22.28
CA THR A 389 -9.71 12.36 22.29
C THR A 389 -9.33 12.74 23.74
N PRO A 390 -8.02 12.86 24.08
CA PRO A 390 -7.57 13.23 25.41
C PRO A 390 -7.67 14.74 25.67
N ASP A 391 -7.88 15.14 26.94
CA ASP A 391 -7.79 16.54 27.39
C ASP A 391 -6.32 16.98 27.51
N ILE A 392 -5.76 17.47 26.40
CA ILE A 392 -4.37 17.90 26.30
C ILE A 392 -4.15 19.27 26.97
N ARG A 393 -3.17 19.33 27.88
CA ARG A 393 -2.83 20.52 28.67
C ARG A 393 -1.62 21.28 28.15
N GLY A 394 -0.84 20.69 27.29
CA GLY A 394 0.21 21.40 26.56
C GLY A 394 0.81 20.58 25.44
N VAL A 395 1.29 21.31 24.44
CA VAL A 395 1.90 20.77 23.22
C VAL A 395 3.09 21.66 22.87
N GLU A 396 4.22 21.02 22.62
CA GLU A 396 5.42 21.65 22.09
C GLU A 396 5.82 20.94 20.81
N VAL A 397 6.12 21.72 19.77
CA VAL A 397 6.64 21.20 18.51
C VAL A 397 7.90 21.95 18.15
N THR A 398 8.97 21.22 17.88
CA THR A 398 10.21 21.76 17.32
C THR A 398 10.49 21.07 15.99
N MET A 399 11.08 21.81 15.06
CA MET A 399 11.52 21.30 13.77
C MET A 399 13.04 21.37 13.63
N SER A 400 13.59 20.53 12.76
CA SER A 400 14.99 20.55 12.33
C SER A 400 15.05 20.39 10.81
N THR A 401 16.02 21.05 10.17
CA THR A 401 16.30 20.93 8.73
C THR A 401 17.68 20.34 8.45
N ASP A 402 18.35 19.84 9.50
CA ASP A 402 19.69 19.27 9.51
C ASP A 402 19.70 17.89 10.19
N ASP A 403 18.67 17.09 9.88
CA ASP A 403 18.51 15.71 10.36
C ASP A 403 18.57 15.52 11.89
N GLY A 404 18.22 16.57 12.64
CA GLY A 404 18.08 16.55 14.10
C GLY A 404 19.27 17.11 14.87
N ASP A 405 20.26 17.71 14.20
CA ASP A 405 21.42 18.33 14.84
C ASP A 405 21.03 19.62 15.59
N THR A 406 20.19 20.48 14.97
CA THR A 406 19.65 21.70 15.60
C THR A 406 18.14 21.73 15.56
N TRP A 407 17.52 22.25 16.63
CA TRP A 407 16.07 22.27 16.81
C TRP A 407 15.54 23.68 17.03
N HIS A 408 14.53 24.07 16.27
CA HIS A 408 13.87 25.37 16.35
C HIS A 408 12.39 25.21 16.72
N PRO A 409 11.84 26.07 17.59
CA PRO A 409 10.44 26.01 17.96
C PRO A 409 9.53 26.32 16.78
N ALA A 410 8.49 25.50 16.60
CA ALA A 410 7.35 25.80 15.75
C ALA A 410 6.27 26.52 16.57
N LYS A 411 5.44 27.32 15.90
CA LYS A 411 4.34 28.01 16.55
C LYS A 411 3.13 27.09 16.65
N VAL A 412 2.68 26.80 17.86
CA VAL A 412 1.50 25.95 18.11
C VAL A 412 0.34 26.81 18.59
N LYS A 413 -0.85 26.61 18.01
CA LYS A 413 -2.10 27.23 18.47
C LYS A 413 -3.21 26.20 18.55
N SER A 414 -4.00 26.22 19.62
CA SER A 414 -5.24 25.44 19.68
C SER A 414 -6.19 25.82 18.54
N ALA A 415 -6.84 24.82 17.96
CA ALA A 415 -7.85 24.93 16.93
C ALA A 415 -9.16 24.25 17.41
N LYS A 416 -10.16 24.12 16.54
CA LYS A 416 -11.45 23.51 16.92
C LYS A 416 -11.29 22.00 17.14
N GLY A 417 -12.04 21.44 18.09
CA GLY A 417 -12.13 19.98 18.28
C GLY A 417 -10.85 19.33 18.81
N ASP A 418 -10.20 19.93 19.81
CA ASP A 418 -8.98 19.43 20.47
C ASP A 418 -7.80 19.15 19.53
N SER A 419 -7.77 19.87 18.41
CA SER A 419 -6.66 19.89 17.46
C SER A 419 -5.78 21.12 17.64
N TYR A 420 -4.56 21.04 17.14
CA TYR A 420 -3.56 22.11 17.20
C TYR A 420 -3.08 22.44 15.80
N LYS A 421 -3.10 23.72 15.42
CA LYS A 421 -2.44 24.19 14.20
C LYS A 421 -0.98 24.50 14.52
N VAL A 422 -0.08 23.78 13.85
CA VAL A 422 1.37 23.97 13.94
C VAL A 422 1.82 24.78 12.73
N THR A 423 2.56 25.86 12.95
CA THR A 423 3.10 26.73 11.88
C THR A 423 4.62 26.77 11.96
N LEU A 424 5.27 26.54 10.84
CA LEU A 424 6.73 26.48 10.73
C LEU A 424 7.21 27.04 9.39
N ARG A 425 8.52 27.26 9.23
CA ARG A 425 9.11 27.70 7.95
C ARG A 425 9.86 26.54 7.31
N ASN A 426 9.40 26.10 6.15
CA ASN A 426 10.11 25.09 5.38
C ASN A 426 11.44 25.66 4.84
N PRO A 427 12.50 24.84 4.75
CA PRO A 427 13.71 25.19 4.01
C PRO A 427 13.39 25.34 2.51
N ASP A 428 14.33 25.84 1.71
CA ASP A 428 14.13 25.93 0.25
C ASP A 428 14.06 24.54 -0.40
N SER A 429 14.80 23.58 0.12
CA SER A 429 14.74 22.16 -0.28
C SER A 429 15.27 21.26 0.83
N GLY A 430 15.09 19.94 0.70
CA GLY A 430 15.63 18.95 1.63
C GLY A 430 14.53 18.26 2.42
N TYR A 431 14.68 18.20 3.74
CA TYR A 431 13.75 17.50 4.62
C TYR A 431 13.47 18.31 5.88
N VAL A 432 12.31 18.06 6.48
CA VAL A 432 11.98 18.55 7.83
C VAL A 432 11.87 17.37 8.76
N SER A 433 12.58 17.42 9.88
CA SER A 433 12.43 16.53 11.02
C SER A 433 11.54 17.19 12.07
N LEU A 434 10.70 16.41 12.74
CA LEU A 434 9.76 16.90 13.75
C LEU A 434 10.06 16.27 15.11
N ARG A 435 9.93 17.07 16.16
CA ARG A 435 9.88 16.60 17.54
C ARG A 435 8.65 17.18 18.21
N VAL A 436 7.80 16.31 18.73
CA VAL A 436 6.54 16.63 19.40
C VAL A 436 6.63 16.21 20.86
N LYS A 437 6.19 17.08 21.76
CA LYS A 437 5.91 16.76 23.16
C LYS A 437 4.49 17.15 23.50
N ALA A 438 3.76 16.29 24.20
CA ALA A 438 2.43 16.63 24.70
C ALA A 438 2.14 15.95 26.04
N TRP A 439 1.24 16.54 26.81
CA TRP A 439 0.76 15.97 28.08
C TRP A 439 -0.71 16.27 28.31
N ASP A 440 -1.43 15.31 28.90
CA ASP A 440 -2.85 15.42 29.20
C ASP A 440 -3.11 15.80 30.67
N ALA A 441 -4.39 16.01 31.01
CA ALA A 441 -4.85 16.32 32.36
C ALA A 441 -4.68 15.16 33.35
N ASN A 442 -4.57 13.92 32.86
CA ASN A 442 -4.49 12.70 33.66
C ASN A 442 -3.03 12.28 33.97
N GLY A 443 -2.06 12.99 33.39
CA GLY A 443 -0.63 12.78 33.60
C GLY A 443 0.04 11.90 32.54
N SER A 444 -0.65 11.54 31.46
CA SER A 444 -0.06 10.89 30.30
C SER A 444 0.79 11.89 29.53
N LYS A 445 1.92 11.43 28.97
CA LYS A 445 2.84 12.24 28.17
C LYS A 445 3.36 11.46 26.97
N ILE A 446 3.69 12.18 25.92
CA ILE A 446 4.38 11.66 24.74
C ILE A 446 5.55 12.57 24.38
N GLU A 447 6.68 11.97 24.04
CA GLU A 447 7.80 12.63 23.35
C GLU A 447 8.09 11.80 22.09
N GLN A 448 7.94 12.38 20.91
CA GLN A 448 8.20 11.71 19.63
C GLN A 448 9.13 12.56 18.78
N THR A 449 10.19 11.95 18.25
CA THR A 449 11.10 12.54 17.26
C THR A 449 11.07 11.70 15.99
N LEU A 450 10.82 12.35 14.85
CA LEU A 450 10.82 11.77 13.51
C LEU A 450 11.87 12.49 12.66
N ILE A 451 12.96 11.80 12.30
CA ILE A 451 14.01 12.36 11.44
C ILE A 451 13.58 12.24 9.98
N ARG A 452 13.58 13.36 9.25
CA ARG A 452 13.01 13.48 7.88
C ARG A 452 11.54 13.05 7.84
N ALA A 453 10.71 13.69 8.66
CA ALA A 453 9.27 13.43 8.73
C ALA A 453 8.57 13.63 7.38
N TYR A 454 9.01 14.61 6.59
CA TYR A 454 8.56 14.86 5.21
C TYR A 454 9.63 15.58 4.37
N ALA A 455 9.50 15.54 3.05
CA ALA A 455 10.41 16.19 2.11
C ALA A 455 9.98 17.62 1.76
N VAL A 456 10.90 18.44 1.26
CA VAL A 456 10.64 19.83 0.87
C VAL A 456 11.31 20.14 -0.47
N ARG A 457 10.58 20.81 -1.36
CA ARG A 457 11.07 21.19 -2.70
C ARG A 457 10.41 22.45 -3.26
#